data_AF-A0ABD2Y7M5-F1
#
_entry.id   AF-A0ABD2Y7M5-F1
#
_cell.length_a   1.000
_cell.length_b   1.000
_cell.length_c   1.000
_cell.angle_alpha   90.00
_cell.angle_beta   90.00
_cell.angle_gamma   90.00
#
_symmetry.space_group_name_H-M   'P 1'
#
loop_
_entity.id
_entity.type
_entity.pdbx_description
1 polymer ?
#
loop_
_entity_poly.entity_id
_entity_poly.type
_entity_poly.pdbx_seq_one_letter_code
_entity_poly.pdbx_strand_id
1 'polypeptide(L)'
;MSRETEEIQEDLLEKAAKAADELYNIRDTYFPADPNDKLSKLQTESDLVLQTLNSIPPEKRKSPMQRAEYEYLRGKVLDVFSDYRKDAEDHLSKAVKLNPSLGDAWLCLGNCIWKKGDLSAAKNCFMLALSKGPNKKILCQLSMLERKMAQGAEKQAERVEESIKHAKEAITLDVRDGNSWYNLGNACLTSFFVTGAWDHSKLLQSLKAYQNAERDERMKSNPDLYFNCATVNKYLENYERALSGFEAAALKDPGLNATEEVEKIVHLLDKLESLLKGQTKAKRLASLTSSLITVNVNPSHKRASIDHLLEGLNKGVAVVGKVLFFVKHQNVAPLYYLLCDANQICHALSVYGIRDDVVKEGDQIVLLDPYYHNVDCSWKGKSYQFKSVRVDFLEQLLVNGKALSRGRAIRASIYAQHRP
;
A
#
# COMPACT_ATOMS: atom_id res chain seq x y z
N MET A 1 -44.14 21.42 -29.15
CA MET A 1 -43.20 20.32 -28.85
C MET A 1 -43.88 19.42 -27.84
N SER A 2 -44.04 18.14 -28.14
CA SER A 2 -44.80 17.18 -27.33
C SER A 2 -43.96 16.65 -26.16
N ARG A 3 -44.63 16.25 -25.06
CA ARG A 3 -44.02 15.62 -23.87
C ARG A 3 -43.13 14.41 -24.22
N GLU A 4 -43.52 13.64 -25.23
CA GLU A 4 -42.74 12.47 -25.73
C GLU A 4 -41.33 12.86 -26.21
N THR A 5 -41.14 14.06 -26.77
CA THR A 5 -39.81 14.51 -27.22
C THR A 5 -38.94 15.03 -26.07
N GLU A 6 -39.50 15.27 -24.89
CA GLU A 6 -38.75 15.60 -23.67
C GLU A 6 -38.33 14.31 -22.94
N GLU A 7 -39.23 13.32 -22.84
CA GLU A 7 -38.94 11.99 -22.25
C GLU A 7 -37.85 11.21 -23.00
N ILE A 8 -37.89 11.17 -24.34
CA ILE A 8 -36.88 10.46 -25.17
C ILE A 8 -35.46 11.05 -25.00
N GLN A 9 -35.32 12.26 -24.46
CA GLN A 9 -34.05 13.00 -24.43
C GLN A 9 -33.45 13.14 -23.03
N GLU A 10 -34.27 13.21 -21.98
CA GLU A 10 -33.83 12.92 -20.61
C GLU A 10 -33.20 11.52 -20.55
N ASP A 11 -33.80 10.59 -21.30
CA ASP A 11 -33.28 9.24 -21.56
C ASP A 11 -31.90 9.24 -22.26
N LEU A 12 -31.57 10.17 -23.16
CA LEU A 12 -30.24 10.22 -23.83
C LEU A 12 -29.11 10.73 -22.91
N LEU A 13 -29.37 11.75 -22.09
CA LEU A 13 -28.38 12.19 -21.10
C LEU A 13 -28.15 11.13 -20.03
N GLU A 14 -29.22 10.49 -19.57
CA GLU A 14 -29.14 9.39 -18.61
C GLU A 14 -28.39 8.19 -19.20
N LYS A 15 -28.65 7.83 -20.46
CA LYS A 15 -27.89 6.81 -21.20
C LYS A 15 -26.40 7.15 -21.28
N ALA A 16 -26.06 8.40 -21.65
CA ALA A 16 -24.68 8.84 -21.71
C ALA A 16 -24.00 8.82 -20.33
N ALA A 17 -24.73 9.18 -19.26
CA ALA A 17 -24.24 9.11 -17.89
C ALA A 17 -23.92 7.67 -17.46
N LYS A 18 -24.84 6.73 -17.71
CA LYS A 18 -24.63 5.29 -17.43
C LYS A 18 -23.44 4.74 -18.20
N ALA A 19 -23.35 5.02 -19.50
CA ALA A 19 -22.21 4.59 -20.31
C ALA A 19 -20.88 5.23 -19.86
N ALA A 20 -20.91 6.48 -19.39
CA ALA A 20 -19.73 7.11 -18.78
C ALA A 20 -19.32 6.45 -17.45
N ASP A 21 -20.25 5.93 -16.67
CA ASP A 21 -19.94 5.13 -15.47
C ASP A 21 -19.36 3.76 -15.84
N GLU A 22 -19.90 3.10 -16.89
CA GLU A 22 -19.36 1.85 -17.41
C GLU A 22 -17.93 2.01 -17.95
N LEU A 23 -17.62 3.13 -18.58
CA LEU A 23 -16.25 3.50 -18.99
C LEU A 23 -15.27 3.50 -17.81
N TYR A 24 -15.67 4.09 -16.68
CA TYR A 24 -14.84 4.10 -15.47
C TYR A 24 -14.75 2.71 -14.84
N ASN A 25 -15.81 1.89 -14.92
CA ASN A 25 -15.73 0.51 -14.51
C ASN A 25 -14.72 -0.28 -15.35
N ILE A 26 -14.74 -0.14 -16.69
CA ILE A 26 -13.73 -0.75 -17.57
C ILE A 26 -12.33 -0.26 -17.18
N ARG A 27 -12.15 1.05 -16.98
CA ARG A 27 -10.88 1.63 -16.54
C ARG A 27 -10.39 1.02 -15.22
N ASP A 28 -11.28 0.76 -14.28
CA ASP A 28 -10.91 0.35 -12.92
C ASP A 28 -10.86 -1.17 -12.73
N THR A 29 -11.45 -1.96 -13.62
CA THR A 29 -11.56 -3.43 -13.45
C THR A 29 -11.03 -4.26 -14.62
N TYR A 30 -10.72 -3.65 -15.77
CA TYR A 30 -10.17 -4.37 -16.93
C TYR A 30 -8.66 -4.19 -17.01
N PHE A 31 -7.91 -5.28 -16.81
CA PHE A 31 -6.45 -5.33 -16.82
C PHE A 31 -5.97 -6.47 -17.74
N PRO A 32 -6.03 -6.28 -19.06
CA PRO A 32 -5.54 -7.26 -20.03
C PRO A 32 -4.00 -7.39 -19.95
N ALA A 33 -3.48 -8.49 -20.48
CA ALA A 33 -2.04 -8.72 -20.56
C ALA A 33 -1.33 -7.71 -21.47
N ASP A 34 -1.97 -7.29 -22.58
CA ASP A 34 -1.52 -6.17 -23.41
C ASP A 34 -2.26 -4.88 -22.99
N PRO A 35 -1.56 -3.87 -22.44
CA PRO A 35 -2.17 -2.59 -22.09
C PRO A 35 -2.87 -1.87 -23.25
N ASN A 36 -2.48 -2.15 -24.51
CA ASN A 36 -3.11 -1.56 -25.69
C ASN A 36 -4.55 -2.04 -25.90
N ASP A 37 -4.90 -3.25 -25.43
CA ASP A 37 -6.27 -3.76 -25.50
C ASP A 37 -7.21 -2.91 -24.64
N LYS A 38 -6.75 -2.52 -23.44
CA LYS A 38 -7.49 -1.63 -22.55
C LYS A 38 -7.66 -0.26 -23.18
N LEU A 39 -6.59 0.30 -23.74
CA LEU A 39 -6.61 1.61 -24.39
C LEU A 39 -7.59 1.62 -25.58
N SER A 40 -7.51 0.60 -26.43
CA SER A 40 -8.39 0.47 -27.60
C SER A 40 -9.86 0.34 -27.20
N LYS A 41 -10.15 -0.47 -26.18
CA LYS A 41 -11.51 -0.63 -25.64
C LYS A 41 -12.05 0.68 -25.07
N LEU A 42 -11.25 1.38 -24.24
CA LEU A 42 -11.64 2.68 -23.70
C LEU A 42 -11.87 3.72 -24.80
N GLN A 43 -11.06 3.70 -25.87
CA GLN A 43 -11.21 4.59 -27.01
C GLN A 43 -12.54 4.34 -27.75
N THR A 44 -12.82 3.09 -28.14
CA THR A 44 -14.05 2.73 -28.84
C THR A 44 -15.30 3.10 -28.04
N GLU A 45 -15.34 2.76 -26.76
CA GLU A 45 -16.49 3.07 -25.91
C GLU A 45 -16.62 4.58 -25.67
N SER A 46 -15.51 5.31 -25.49
CA SER A 46 -15.53 6.77 -25.36
C SER A 46 -16.10 7.45 -26.59
N ASP A 47 -15.72 7.00 -27.79
CA ASP A 47 -16.23 7.56 -29.05
C ASP A 47 -17.73 7.36 -29.20
N LEU A 48 -18.27 6.21 -28.75
CA LEU A 48 -19.71 5.94 -28.74
C LEU A 48 -20.47 6.86 -27.77
N VAL A 49 -19.94 7.06 -26.56
CA VAL A 49 -20.55 7.98 -25.58
C VAL A 49 -20.50 9.41 -26.10
N LEU A 50 -19.38 9.83 -26.68
CA LEU A 50 -19.24 11.17 -27.27
C LEU A 50 -20.18 11.36 -28.47
N GLN A 51 -20.38 10.35 -29.31
CA GLN A 51 -21.36 10.38 -30.39
C GLN A 51 -22.78 10.56 -29.85
N THR A 52 -23.12 9.84 -28.78
CA THR A 52 -24.41 9.96 -28.09
C THR A 52 -24.61 11.38 -27.56
N LEU A 53 -23.59 11.94 -26.88
CA LEU A 53 -23.63 13.33 -26.40
C LEU A 53 -23.78 14.33 -27.56
N ASN A 54 -23.01 14.18 -28.64
CA ASN A 54 -23.07 15.08 -29.80
C ASN A 54 -24.45 15.09 -30.50
N SER A 55 -25.22 14.01 -30.38
CA SER A 55 -26.59 13.94 -30.91
C SER A 55 -27.61 14.80 -30.14
N ILE A 56 -27.25 15.27 -28.94
CA ILE A 56 -28.12 16.10 -28.10
C ILE A 56 -28.11 17.54 -28.64
N PRO A 57 -29.23 18.08 -29.12
CA PRO A 57 -29.27 19.39 -29.77
C PRO A 57 -29.07 20.57 -28.78
N PRO A 58 -28.49 21.72 -29.19
CA PRO A 58 -28.25 22.88 -28.31
C PRO A 58 -29.53 23.43 -27.67
N GLU A 59 -30.67 23.33 -28.34
CA GLU A 59 -31.99 23.82 -27.87
C GLU A 59 -32.51 23.06 -26.65
N LYS A 60 -31.89 21.93 -26.30
CA LYS A 60 -32.24 21.12 -25.12
C LYS A 60 -31.30 21.34 -23.94
N ARG A 61 -30.20 22.05 -24.16
CA ARG A 61 -29.27 22.51 -23.13
C ARG A 61 -29.52 23.99 -22.87
N LYS A 62 -30.76 24.36 -22.53
CA LYS A 62 -31.15 25.77 -22.35
C LYS A 62 -30.79 26.31 -20.98
N SER A 63 -31.00 25.50 -19.93
CA SER A 63 -30.65 25.91 -18.57
C SER A 63 -29.14 25.79 -18.31
N PRO A 64 -28.58 26.64 -17.42
CA PRO A 64 -27.20 26.48 -16.96
C PRO A 64 -26.91 25.10 -16.36
N MET A 65 -27.88 24.49 -15.68
CA MET A 65 -27.74 23.16 -15.06
C MET A 65 -27.58 22.05 -16.10
N GLN A 66 -28.45 22.02 -17.12
CA GLN A 66 -28.35 21.04 -18.22
C GLN A 66 -27.07 21.22 -19.04
N ARG A 67 -26.64 22.47 -19.25
CA ARG A 67 -25.34 22.74 -19.89
C ARG A 67 -24.19 22.23 -19.02
N ALA A 68 -24.24 22.47 -17.71
CA ALA A 68 -23.22 22.01 -16.79
C ALA A 68 -23.09 20.49 -16.80
N GLU A 69 -24.22 19.77 -16.76
CA GLU A 69 -24.26 18.30 -16.80
C GLU A 69 -23.71 17.74 -18.12
N TYR A 70 -24.09 18.33 -19.25
CA TYR A 70 -23.53 17.96 -20.55
C TYR A 70 -22.00 18.14 -20.60
N GLU A 71 -21.51 19.32 -20.19
CA GLU A 71 -20.08 19.64 -20.19
C GLU A 71 -19.32 18.73 -19.21
N TYR A 72 -19.93 18.41 -18.07
CA TYR A 72 -19.40 17.46 -17.10
C TYR A 72 -19.26 16.06 -17.71
N LEU A 73 -20.32 15.50 -18.29
CA LEU A 73 -20.29 14.15 -18.88
C LEU A 73 -19.26 14.06 -20.00
N ARG A 74 -19.20 15.07 -20.87
CA ARG A 74 -18.20 15.12 -21.94
C ARG A 74 -16.78 15.17 -21.38
N GLY A 75 -16.54 16.03 -20.39
CA GLY A 75 -15.25 16.12 -19.70
C GLY A 75 -14.86 14.83 -18.98
N LYS A 76 -15.81 14.17 -18.31
CA LYS A 76 -15.61 12.89 -17.61
C LYS A 76 -15.19 11.78 -18.57
N VAL A 77 -15.85 11.66 -19.73
CA VAL A 77 -15.50 10.69 -20.78
C VAL A 77 -14.10 10.94 -21.31
N LEU A 78 -13.75 12.21 -21.60
CA LEU A 78 -12.41 12.55 -22.07
C LEU A 78 -11.33 12.27 -21.00
N ASP A 79 -11.67 12.39 -19.72
CA ASP A 79 -10.79 12.10 -18.58
C ASP A 79 -10.67 10.61 -18.23
N VAL A 80 -11.29 9.67 -18.97
CA VAL A 80 -11.17 8.23 -18.61
C VAL A 80 -9.75 7.68 -18.78
N PHE A 81 -8.91 8.36 -19.54
CA PHE A 81 -7.56 7.91 -19.88
C PHE A 81 -6.52 8.35 -18.86
N SER A 82 -5.40 7.63 -18.79
CA SER A 82 -4.33 7.91 -17.82
C SER A 82 -3.62 9.24 -18.07
N ASP A 83 -3.49 9.64 -19.33
CA ASP A 83 -2.81 10.87 -19.72
C ASP A 83 -3.71 12.09 -19.61
N TYR A 84 -3.10 13.23 -19.26
CA TYR A 84 -3.79 14.51 -19.23
C TYR A 84 -4.28 14.91 -20.63
N ARG A 85 -5.54 15.38 -20.69
CA ARG A 85 -6.11 15.98 -21.89
C ARG A 85 -6.68 17.36 -21.60
N LYS A 86 -6.25 18.32 -22.41
CA LYS A 86 -6.67 19.72 -22.26
C LYS A 86 -8.16 19.93 -22.54
N ASP A 87 -8.72 19.19 -23.49
CA ASP A 87 -10.15 19.24 -23.80
C ASP A 87 -11.03 18.75 -22.65
N ALA A 88 -10.60 17.72 -21.90
CA ALA A 88 -11.23 17.29 -20.66
C ALA A 88 -11.25 18.43 -19.62
N GLU A 89 -10.09 19.07 -19.36
CA GLU A 89 -9.98 20.21 -18.45
C GLU A 89 -10.90 21.37 -18.87
N ASP A 90 -10.93 21.70 -20.17
CA ASP A 90 -11.75 22.79 -20.72
C ASP A 90 -13.25 22.53 -20.51
N HIS A 91 -13.72 21.30 -20.75
CA HIS A 91 -15.11 20.90 -20.53
C HIS A 91 -15.47 20.87 -19.04
N LEU A 92 -14.63 20.28 -18.19
CA LEU A 92 -14.84 20.22 -16.74
C LEU A 92 -14.83 21.61 -16.10
N SER A 93 -13.94 22.49 -16.56
CA SER A 93 -13.88 23.90 -16.12
C SER A 93 -15.14 24.67 -16.48
N LYS A 94 -15.75 24.41 -17.65
CA LYS A 94 -17.05 25.00 -18.01
C LYS A 94 -18.16 24.46 -17.12
N ALA A 95 -18.17 23.16 -16.86
CA ALA A 95 -19.17 22.51 -16.01
C ALA A 95 -19.22 23.15 -14.61
N VAL A 96 -18.08 23.30 -13.94
CA VAL A 96 -18.01 23.89 -12.59
C VAL A 96 -18.32 25.39 -12.57
N LYS A 97 -18.09 26.12 -13.67
CA LYS A 97 -18.50 27.54 -13.80
C LYS A 97 -20.02 27.68 -13.96
N LEU A 98 -20.64 26.77 -14.72
CA LEU A 98 -22.08 26.76 -14.97
C LEU A 98 -22.87 26.27 -13.75
N ASN A 99 -22.34 25.27 -13.04
CA ASN A 99 -22.91 24.75 -11.80
C ASN A 99 -21.81 24.51 -10.75
N PRO A 100 -21.49 25.52 -9.91
CA PRO A 100 -20.47 25.38 -8.86
C PRO A 100 -20.79 24.36 -7.77
N SER A 101 -22.04 23.88 -7.68
CA SER A 101 -22.47 22.87 -6.71
C SER A 101 -22.35 21.44 -7.24
N LEU A 102 -21.96 21.25 -8.51
CA LEU A 102 -21.79 19.93 -9.10
C LEU A 102 -20.49 19.27 -8.59
N GLY A 103 -20.58 18.60 -7.44
CA GLY A 103 -19.42 18.00 -6.75
C GLY A 103 -18.64 17.01 -7.61
N ASP A 104 -19.33 16.18 -8.41
CA ASP A 104 -18.66 15.22 -9.30
C ASP A 104 -17.88 15.89 -10.43
N ALA A 105 -18.29 17.09 -10.88
CA ALA A 105 -17.52 17.85 -11.87
C ALA A 105 -16.24 18.42 -11.27
N TRP A 106 -16.27 18.89 -10.01
CA TRP A 106 -15.06 19.29 -9.30
C TRP A 106 -14.12 18.11 -9.02
N LEU A 107 -14.68 16.94 -8.70
CA LEU A 107 -13.91 15.70 -8.55
C LEU A 107 -13.18 15.34 -9.84
N CYS A 108 -13.88 15.27 -10.98
CA CYS A 108 -13.26 15.01 -12.27
C CYS A 108 -12.25 16.10 -12.66
N LEU A 109 -12.54 17.38 -12.42
CA LEU A 109 -11.62 18.48 -12.71
C LEU A 109 -10.33 18.35 -11.88
N GLY A 110 -10.44 18.03 -10.60
CA GLY A 110 -9.30 17.79 -9.72
C GLY A 110 -8.43 16.62 -10.19
N ASN A 111 -9.05 15.51 -10.61
CA ASN A 111 -8.34 14.36 -11.19
C ASN A 111 -7.62 14.73 -12.51
N CYS A 112 -8.29 15.46 -13.39
CA CYS A 112 -7.72 15.93 -14.66
C CYS A 112 -6.49 16.82 -14.43
N ILE A 113 -6.60 17.78 -13.49
CA ILE A 113 -5.49 18.66 -13.09
C ILE A 113 -4.37 17.88 -12.37
N TRP A 114 -4.71 16.83 -11.63
CA TRP A 114 -3.70 15.94 -11.06
C TRP A 114 -2.89 15.27 -12.16
N LYS A 115 -3.52 14.74 -13.22
CA LYS A 115 -2.81 14.16 -14.38
C LYS A 115 -1.90 15.17 -15.09
N LYS A 116 -2.25 16.46 -15.07
CA LYS A 116 -1.41 17.56 -15.57
C LYS A 116 -0.14 17.77 -14.73
N GLY A 117 -0.12 17.27 -13.49
CA GLY A 117 0.99 17.38 -12.54
C GLY A 117 0.86 18.54 -11.54
N ASP A 118 -0.20 19.36 -11.63
CA ASP A 118 -0.41 20.47 -10.70
C ASP A 118 -1.17 19.99 -9.44
N LEU A 119 -0.41 19.39 -8.51
CA LEU A 119 -0.95 18.83 -7.28
C LEU A 119 -1.63 19.89 -6.39
N SER A 120 -1.17 21.14 -6.45
CA SER A 120 -1.73 22.22 -5.62
C SER A 120 -3.09 22.66 -6.16
N ALA A 121 -3.21 22.84 -7.48
CA ALA A 121 -4.49 23.16 -8.12
C ALA A 121 -5.49 22.00 -7.99
N ALA A 122 -5.04 20.74 -8.10
CA ALA A 122 -5.88 19.57 -7.85
C ALA A 122 -6.45 19.57 -6.42
N LYS A 123 -5.59 19.85 -5.41
CA LYS A 123 -6.03 19.97 -4.01
C LYS A 123 -7.09 21.04 -3.84
N ASN A 124 -6.90 22.21 -4.46
CA ASN A 124 -7.87 23.30 -4.41
C ASN A 124 -9.23 22.89 -5.00
N CYS A 125 -9.25 22.14 -6.10
CA CYS A 125 -10.50 21.64 -6.69
C CYS A 125 -11.25 20.71 -5.73
N PHE A 126 -10.54 19.77 -5.09
CA PHE A 126 -11.17 18.87 -4.11
C PHE A 126 -11.65 19.61 -2.85
N MET A 127 -10.89 20.58 -2.34
CA MET A 127 -11.32 21.41 -1.20
C MET A 127 -12.55 22.26 -1.53
N LEU A 128 -12.61 22.83 -2.73
CA LEU A 128 -13.79 23.55 -3.22
C LEU A 128 -15.00 22.62 -3.32
N ALA A 129 -14.82 21.38 -3.79
CA ALA A 129 -15.88 20.40 -3.84
C ALA A 129 -16.42 20.06 -2.44
N LEU A 130 -15.53 19.85 -1.45
CA LEU A 130 -15.93 19.61 -0.06
C LEU A 130 -16.62 20.80 0.59
N SER A 131 -16.30 22.04 0.18
CA SER A 131 -17.01 23.24 0.65
C SER A 131 -18.50 23.25 0.28
N LYS A 132 -18.93 22.43 -0.69
CA LYS A 132 -20.33 22.26 -1.11
C LYS A 132 -21.05 21.17 -0.35
N GLY A 133 -20.31 20.27 0.30
CA GLY A 133 -20.87 19.19 1.11
C GLY A 133 -19.86 18.05 1.32
N PRO A 134 -19.98 17.30 2.42
CA PRO A 134 -19.13 16.16 2.68
C PRO A 134 -19.35 15.07 1.61
N ASN A 135 -18.25 14.54 1.07
CA ASN A 135 -18.31 13.49 0.05
C ASN A 135 -17.13 12.53 0.20
N LYS A 136 -17.43 11.24 0.41
CA LYS A 136 -16.42 10.20 0.64
C LYS A 136 -15.47 10.01 -0.55
N LYS A 137 -15.95 10.12 -1.80
CA LYS A 137 -15.10 9.98 -3.00
C LYS A 137 -14.04 11.07 -3.04
N ILE A 138 -14.43 12.31 -2.74
CA ILE A 138 -13.52 13.47 -2.72
C ILE A 138 -12.52 13.35 -1.56
N LEU A 139 -12.97 12.92 -0.37
CA LEU A 139 -12.08 12.66 0.78
C LEU A 139 -11.05 11.58 0.47
N CYS A 140 -11.44 10.51 -0.22
CA CYS A 140 -10.50 9.49 -0.71
C CYS A 140 -9.48 10.08 -1.69
N GLN A 141 -9.90 10.91 -2.66
CA GLN A 141 -8.98 11.56 -3.59
C GLN A 141 -8.00 12.52 -2.88
N LEU A 142 -8.46 13.30 -1.90
CA LEU A 142 -7.58 14.13 -1.07
C LEU A 142 -6.56 13.29 -0.33
N SER A 143 -7.01 12.20 0.30
CA SER A 143 -6.13 11.26 0.99
C SER A 143 -5.05 10.75 0.04
N MET A 144 -5.40 10.36 -1.19
CA MET A 144 -4.45 9.89 -2.20
C MET A 144 -3.48 10.99 -2.65
N LEU A 145 -4.00 12.18 -2.96
CA LEU A 145 -3.22 13.33 -3.41
C LEU A 145 -2.20 13.76 -2.35
N GLU A 146 -2.58 13.77 -1.07
CA GLU A 146 -1.69 14.16 0.03
C GLU A 146 -0.51 13.19 0.19
N ARG A 147 -0.72 11.90 -0.02
CA ARG A 147 0.39 10.93 -0.09
C ARG A 147 1.30 11.20 -1.27
N LYS A 148 0.73 11.53 -2.44
CA LYS A 148 1.52 11.89 -3.62
C LYS A 148 2.35 13.15 -3.37
N MET A 149 1.74 14.17 -2.77
CA MET A 149 2.39 15.41 -2.36
C MET A 149 3.43 15.21 -1.24
N ALA A 150 3.36 14.14 -0.46
CA ALA A 150 4.36 13.81 0.54
C ALA A 150 5.66 13.27 -0.10
N GLN A 151 5.59 12.66 -1.29
CA GLN A 151 6.77 12.15 -2.00
C GLN A 151 7.73 13.31 -2.32
N GLY A 152 8.92 13.29 -1.72
CA GLY A 152 9.94 14.33 -1.94
C GLY A 152 9.73 15.64 -1.16
N ALA A 153 8.71 15.74 -0.31
CA ALA A 153 8.53 16.89 0.57
C ALA A 153 9.49 16.82 1.78
N GLU A 154 9.82 17.96 2.39
CA GLU A 154 10.57 18.00 3.66
C GLU A 154 9.75 17.42 4.82
N LYS A 155 8.44 17.70 4.83
CA LYS A 155 7.50 17.32 5.90
C LYS A 155 6.59 16.15 5.49
N GLN A 156 7.19 15.04 5.07
CA GLN A 156 6.44 13.89 4.56
C GLN A 156 5.47 13.32 5.59
N ALA A 157 5.92 13.12 6.83
CA ALA A 157 5.11 12.54 7.90
C ALA A 157 3.86 13.41 8.20
N GLU A 158 4.01 14.73 8.31
CA GLU A 158 2.88 15.65 8.53
C GLU A 158 1.84 15.54 7.41
N ARG A 159 2.28 15.49 6.14
CA ARG A 159 1.37 15.34 4.99
C ARG A 159 0.65 14.00 4.97
N VAL A 160 1.32 12.94 5.42
CA VAL A 160 0.71 11.60 5.50
C VAL A 160 -0.31 11.51 6.64
N GLU A 161 -0.12 12.24 7.74
CA GLU A 161 -1.14 12.31 8.80
C GLU A 161 -2.42 13.02 8.32
N GLU A 162 -2.33 14.06 7.49
CA GLU A 162 -3.51 14.65 6.83
C GLU A 162 -4.21 13.62 5.91
N SER A 163 -3.44 12.80 5.19
CA SER A 163 -3.99 11.71 4.36
C SER A 163 -4.77 10.70 5.19
N ILE A 164 -4.27 10.33 6.38
CA ILE A 164 -4.95 9.44 7.32
C ILE A 164 -6.24 10.09 7.83
N LYS A 165 -6.21 11.39 8.13
CA LYS A 165 -7.38 12.14 8.61
C LYS A 165 -8.51 12.11 7.58
N HIS A 166 -8.25 12.50 6.32
CA HIS A 166 -9.26 12.47 5.26
C HIS A 166 -9.77 11.06 4.96
N ALA A 167 -8.91 10.03 5.01
CA ALA A 167 -9.36 8.64 4.85
C ALA A 167 -10.30 8.19 5.98
N LYS A 168 -10.02 8.58 7.24
CA LYS A 168 -10.92 8.31 8.37
C LYS A 168 -12.24 9.06 8.23
N GLU A 169 -12.22 10.31 7.81
CA GLU A 169 -13.44 11.08 7.53
C GLU A 169 -14.29 10.40 6.44
N ALA A 170 -13.68 9.88 5.38
CA ALA A 170 -14.40 9.12 4.34
C ALA A 170 -15.12 7.89 4.92
N ILE A 171 -14.46 7.15 5.83
CA ILE A 171 -15.06 6.01 6.54
C ILE A 171 -16.20 6.45 7.46
N THR A 172 -16.11 7.62 8.11
CA THR A 172 -17.21 8.11 8.96
C THR A 172 -18.50 8.41 8.17
N LEU A 173 -18.37 8.76 6.89
CA LEU A 173 -19.52 8.96 6.01
C LEU A 173 -20.17 7.63 5.58
N ASP A 174 -19.37 6.57 5.42
CA ASP A 174 -19.86 5.23 5.11
C ASP A 174 -18.87 4.14 5.56
N VAL A 175 -19.17 3.52 6.70
CA VAL A 175 -18.32 2.48 7.29
C VAL A 175 -18.30 1.18 6.49
N ARG A 176 -19.20 0.99 5.52
CA ARG A 176 -19.26 -0.18 4.64
C ARG A 176 -18.51 0.05 3.32
N ASP A 177 -18.02 1.25 3.07
CA ASP A 177 -17.33 1.58 1.83
C ASP A 177 -15.91 1.00 1.83
N GLY A 178 -15.71 -0.06 1.03
CA GLY A 178 -14.42 -0.72 0.95
C GLY A 178 -13.31 0.18 0.39
N ASN A 179 -13.63 1.10 -0.52
CA ASN A 179 -12.65 2.03 -1.08
C ASN A 179 -12.13 3.03 -0.03
N SER A 180 -12.97 3.49 0.89
CA SER A 180 -12.57 4.34 2.01
C SER A 180 -11.63 3.60 2.97
N TRP A 181 -11.92 2.34 3.29
CA TRP A 181 -11.03 1.48 4.07
C TRP A 181 -9.71 1.19 3.36
N TYR A 182 -9.75 0.91 2.06
CA TYR A 182 -8.56 0.72 1.23
C TYR A 182 -7.66 1.96 1.25
N ASN A 183 -8.24 3.15 1.16
CA ASN A 183 -7.50 4.41 1.26
C ASN A 183 -6.86 4.63 2.63
N LEU A 184 -7.54 4.26 3.71
CA LEU A 184 -6.94 4.27 5.04
C LEU A 184 -5.76 3.28 5.13
N GLY A 185 -5.90 2.09 4.54
CA GLY A 185 -4.81 1.11 4.43
C GLY A 185 -3.59 1.72 3.76
N ASN A 186 -3.78 2.31 2.57
CA ASN A 186 -2.69 2.97 1.83
C ASN A 186 -2.04 4.13 2.63
N ALA A 187 -2.84 4.90 3.38
CA ALA A 187 -2.34 5.97 4.24
C ALA A 187 -1.51 5.45 5.42
N CYS A 188 -1.98 4.41 6.10
CA CYS A 188 -1.23 3.76 7.18
C CYS A 188 0.05 3.07 6.68
N LEU A 189 0.00 2.39 5.52
CA LEU A 189 1.17 1.78 4.90
C LEU A 189 2.21 2.84 4.49
N THR A 190 1.77 3.94 3.91
CA THR A 190 2.65 5.06 3.56
C THR A 190 3.24 5.68 4.83
N SER A 191 2.45 5.82 5.89
CA SER A 191 2.91 6.31 7.20
C SER A 191 4.02 5.42 7.75
N PHE A 192 3.84 4.10 7.69
CA PHE A 192 4.86 3.12 8.11
C PHE A 192 6.19 3.34 7.38
N PHE A 193 6.17 3.54 6.06
CA PHE A 193 7.40 3.74 5.30
C PHE A 193 8.04 5.11 5.51
N VAL A 194 7.27 6.21 5.51
CA VAL A 194 7.84 7.56 5.68
C VAL A 194 8.43 7.78 7.07
N THR A 195 7.96 7.04 8.08
CA THR A 195 8.58 7.07 9.42
C THR A 195 9.83 6.21 9.49
N GLY A 196 10.08 5.31 8.53
CA GLY A 196 11.31 4.54 8.36
C GLY A 196 11.13 3.01 8.27
N ALA A 197 9.90 2.51 8.18
CA ALA A 197 9.54 1.09 8.10
C ALA A 197 9.76 0.27 9.39
N TRP A 198 9.50 0.88 10.56
CA TRP A 198 9.63 0.25 11.88
C TRP A 198 8.39 0.40 12.77
N ASP A 199 7.42 1.25 12.42
CA ASP A 199 6.20 1.41 13.22
C ASP A 199 5.23 0.24 12.99
N HIS A 200 5.43 -0.84 13.75
CA HIS A 200 4.58 -2.05 13.69
C HIS A 200 3.10 -1.74 13.92
N SER A 201 2.76 -0.70 14.71
CA SER A 201 1.36 -0.31 14.95
C SER A 201 0.71 0.23 13.67
N LYS A 202 1.41 1.08 12.92
CA LYS A 202 0.91 1.61 11.64
C LYS A 202 0.73 0.48 10.62
N LEU A 203 1.62 -0.50 10.61
CA LEU A 203 1.52 -1.67 9.74
C LEU A 203 0.29 -2.53 10.08
N LEU A 204 0.02 -2.78 11.37
CA LEU A 204 -1.18 -3.49 11.83
C LEU A 204 -2.48 -2.71 11.54
N GLN A 205 -2.46 -1.37 11.68
CA GLN A 205 -3.58 -0.51 11.30
C GLN A 205 -3.86 -0.62 9.79
N SER A 206 -2.81 -0.66 8.97
CA SER A 206 -2.94 -0.88 7.52
C SER A 206 -3.58 -2.24 7.21
N LEU A 207 -3.11 -3.32 7.83
CA LEU A 207 -3.67 -4.65 7.63
C LEU A 207 -5.16 -4.69 7.97
N LYS A 208 -5.53 -4.13 9.13
CA LYS A 208 -6.93 -4.08 9.57
C LYS A 208 -7.79 -3.28 8.61
N ALA A 209 -7.28 -2.20 8.04
CA ALA A 209 -8.00 -1.40 7.06
C ALA A 209 -8.23 -2.19 5.76
N TYR A 210 -7.21 -2.87 5.22
CA TYR A 210 -7.39 -3.74 4.04
C TYR A 210 -8.36 -4.89 4.29
N GLN A 211 -8.30 -5.54 5.45
CA GLN A 211 -9.26 -6.59 5.83
C GLN A 211 -10.71 -6.08 5.90
N ASN A 212 -10.93 -4.81 6.26
CA ASN A 212 -12.26 -4.21 6.19
C ASN A 212 -12.64 -3.85 4.75
N ALA A 213 -11.68 -3.43 3.92
CA ALA A 213 -11.90 -3.17 2.50
C ALA A 213 -12.34 -4.44 1.74
N GLU A 214 -11.71 -5.58 2.02
CA GLU A 214 -12.02 -6.88 1.42
C GLU A 214 -13.42 -7.42 1.74
N ARG A 215 -14.11 -6.86 2.75
CA ARG A 215 -15.50 -7.21 3.07
C ARG A 215 -16.50 -6.61 2.08
N ASP A 216 -16.10 -5.59 1.32
CA ASP A 216 -16.91 -5.01 0.27
C ASP A 216 -16.70 -5.78 -1.03
N GLU A 217 -17.77 -6.38 -1.56
CA GLU A 217 -17.71 -7.21 -2.77
C GLU A 217 -17.13 -6.45 -3.97
N ARG A 218 -17.36 -5.13 -4.03
CA ARG A 218 -16.86 -4.26 -5.10
C ARG A 218 -15.35 -4.15 -5.11
N MET A 219 -14.68 -4.43 -3.99
CA MET A 219 -13.23 -4.36 -3.88
C MET A 219 -12.52 -5.65 -4.31
N LYS A 220 -13.25 -6.76 -4.51
CA LYS A 220 -12.64 -8.04 -4.90
C LYS A 220 -12.02 -8.02 -6.29
N SER A 221 -12.39 -7.08 -7.16
CA SER A 221 -11.76 -6.89 -8.47
C SER A 221 -10.51 -6.01 -8.42
N ASN A 222 -10.23 -5.33 -7.30
CA ASN A 222 -9.14 -4.36 -7.21
C ASN A 222 -7.78 -5.08 -7.01
N PRO A 223 -6.88 -5.06 -8.00
CA PRO A 223 -5.59 -5.75 -7.89
C PRO A 223 -4.64 -5.07 -6.89
N ASP A 224 -4.65 -3.74 -6.80
CA ASP A 224 -3.81 -2.96 -5.89
C ASP A 224 -4.11 -3.27 -4.41
N LEU A 225 -5.38 -3.55 -4.08
CA LEU A 225 -5.77 -3.96 -2.73
C LEU A 225 -5.03 -5.24 -2.32
N TYR A 226 -5.05 -6.27 -3.17
CA TYR A 226 -4.35 -7.53 -2.90
C TYR A 226 -2.84 -7.32 -2.84
N PHE A 227 -2.27 -6.53 -3.76
CA PHE A 227 -0.85 -6.24 -3.80
C PHE A 227 -0.36 -5.52 -2.53
N ASN A 228 -1.07 -4.48 -2.12
CA ASN A 228 -0.70 -3.69 -0.94
C ASN A 228 -0.97 -4.47 0.36
N CYS A 229 -2.05 -5.24 0.44
CA CYS A 229 -2.32 -6.14 1.56
C CYS A 229 -1.25 -7.25 1.68
N ALA A 230 -0.82 -7.82 0.55
CA ALA A 230 0.29 -8.78 0.50
C ALA A 230 1.61 -8.16 0.94
N THR A 231 1.87 -6.92 0.52
CA THR A 231 3.04 -6.15 0.97
C THR A 231 3.02 -5.99 2.48
N VAL A 232 1.88 -5.60 3.08
CA VAL A 232 1.75 -5.52 4.55
C VAL A 232 2.04 -6.87 5.20
N ASN A 233 1.46 -7.96 4.69
CA ASN A 233 1.70 -9.30 5.23
C ASN A 233 3.17 -9.73 5.10
N LYS A 234 3.86 -9.38 4.01
CA LYS A 234 5.31 -9.61 3.83
C LYS A 234 6.10 -8.91 4.93
N TYR A 235 5.78 -7.64 5.20
CA TYR A 235 6.43 -6.88 6.26
C TYR A 235 6.06 -7.36 7.66
N LEU A 236 4.92 -8.03 7.84
CA LEU A 236 4.53 -8.67 9.10
C LEU A 236 5.06 -10.12 9.24
N GLU A 237 5.83 -10.61 8.26
CA GLU A 237 6.29 -12.00 8.17
C GLU A 237 5.17 -13.06 8.07
N ASN A 238 3.96 -12.63 7.72
CA ASN A 238 2.84 -13.51 7.38
C ASN A 238 3.00 -14.05 5.94
N TYR A 239 4.06 -14.82 5.69
CA TYR A 239 4.51 -15.15 4.33
C TYR A 239 3.45 -15.89 3.50
N GLU A 240 2.68 -16.81 4.09
CA GLU A 240 1.64 -17.53 3.36
C GLU A 240 0.58 -16.57 2.80
N ARG A 241 0.10 -15.64 3.65
CA ARG A 241 -0.85 -14.60 3.23
C ARG A 241 -0.25 -13.63 2.23
N ALA A 242 1.03 -13.30 2.37
CA ALA A 242 1.74 -12.47 1.41
C ALA A 242 1.79 -13.14 0.02
N LEU A 243 2.20 -14.41 -0.02
CA LEU A 243 2.30 -15.19 -1.26
C LEU A 243 0.94 -15.34 -1.95
N SER A 244 -0.11 -15.74 -1.22
CA SER A 244 -1.47 -15.82 -1.76
C SER A 244 -2.00 -14.47 -2.24
N GLY A 245 -1.72 -13.39 -1.50
CA GLY A 245 -2.15 -12.05 -1.89
C GLY A 245 -1.47 -11.55 -3.16
N PHE A 246 -0.15 -11.76 -3.30
CA PHE A 246 0.56 -11.41 -4.54
C PHE A 246 0.11 -12.28 -5.72
N GLU A 247 -0.12 -13.58 -5.54
CA GLU A 247 -0.68 -14.43 -6.60
C GLU A 247 -2.10 -13.95 -7.01
N ALA A 248 -2.94 -13.58 -6.04
CA ALA A 248 -4.26 -13.02 -6.31
C ALA A 248 -4.21 -11.66 -7.03
N ALA A 249 -3.17 -10.84 -6.78
CA ALA A 249 -2.93 -9.59 -7.50
C ALA A 249 -2.46 -9.85 -8.94
N ALA A 250 -1.49 -10.75 -9.13
CA ALA A 250 -0.97 -11.13 -10.45
C ALA A 250 -2.06 -11.71 -11.37
N LEU A 251 -2.99 -12.49 -10.81
CA LEU A 251 -4.13 -13.03 -11.56
C LEU A 251 -5.11 -11.95 -12.04
N LYS A 252 -5.21 -10.83 -11.33
CA LYS A 252 -6.14 -9.74 -11.65
C LYS A 252 -5.52 -8.70 -12.58
N ASP A 253 -4.26 -8.34 -12.32
CA ASP A 253 -3.49 -7.44 -13.18
C ASP A 253 -2.07 -8.01 -13.36
N PRO A 254 -1.81 -8.68 -14.49
CA PRO A 254 -0.48 -9.19 -14.84
C PRO A 254 0.57 -8.09 -15.00
N GLY A 255 0.15 -6.83 -15.18
CA GLY A 255 1.03 -5.67 -15.27
C GLY A 255 1.56 -5.19 -13.90
N LEU A 256 1.11 -5.79 -12.81
CA LEU A 256 1.75 -5.65 -11.50
C LEU A 256 2.96 -6.57 -11.41
N ASN A 257 4.03 -6.11 -10.77
CA ASN A 257 5.23 -6.92 -10.49
C ASN A 257 5.01 -7.95 -9.36
N ALA A 258 3.79 -8.45 -9.20
CA ALA A 258 3.39 -9.32 -8.10
C ALA A 258 4.02 -10.71 -8.19
N THR A 259 4.19 -11.25 -9.41
CA THR A 259 4.91 -12.51 -9.65
C THR A 259 6.36 -12.43 -9.18
N GLU A 260 7.05 -11.32 -9.46
CA GLU A 260 8.42 -11.09 -8.98
C GLU A 260 8.49 -11.05 -7.45
N GLU A 261 7.49 -10.45 -6.79
CA GLU A 261 7.42 -10.44 -5.33
C GLU A 261 7.21 -11.85 -4.74
N VAL A 262 6.41 -12.70 -5.39
CA VAL A 262 6.29 -14.11 -5.01
C VAL A 262 7.64 -14.82 -5.10
N GLU A 263 8.34 -14.68 -6.23
CA GLU A 263 9.65 -15.30 -6.44
C GLU A 263 10.68 -14.84 -5.40
N LYS A 264 10.71 -13.55 -5.07
CA LYS A 264 11.60 -13.00 -4.03
C LYS A 264 11.33 -13.61 -2.66
N ILE A 265 10.06 -13.76 -2.27
CA ILE A 265 9.70 -14.37 -0.98
C ILE A 265 10.09 -15.84 -0.96
N VAL A 266 9.73 -16.62 -2.00
CA VAL A 266 10.07 -18.05 -2.07
C VAL A 266 11.59 -18.25 -2.01
N HIS A 267 12.36 -17.46 -2.76
CA HIS A 267 13.82 -17.53 -2.74
C HIS A 267 14.41 -17.23 -1.36
N LEU A 268 13.87 -16.23 -0.64
CA LEU A 268 14.26 -15.93 0.73
C LEU A 268 13.96 -17.11 1.67
N LEU A 269 12.75 -17.68 1.61
CA LEU A 269 12.33 -18.79 2.46
C LEU A 269 13.16 -20.04 2.20
N ASP A 270 13.44 -20.36 0.93
CA ASP A 270 14.32 -21.48 0.54
C ASP A 270 15.73 -21.31 1.10
N LYS A 271 16.26 -20.08 1.05
CA LYS A 271 17.59 -19.77 1.56
C LYS A 271 17.65 -19.86 3.09
N LEU A 272 16.65 -19.33 3.78
CA LEU A 272 16.54 -19.43 5.24
C LEU A 272 16.46 -20.89 5.68
N GLU A 273 15.57 -21.67 5.05
CA GLU A 273 15.42 -23.09 5.33
C GLU A 273 16.72 -23.87 5.09
N SER A 274 17.38 -23.63 3.96
CA SER A 274 18.65 -24.29 3.61
C SER A 274 19.75 -23.99 4.64
N LEU A 275 19.90 -22.72 5.05
CA LEU A 275 20.88 -22.31 6.06
C LEU A 275 20.53 -22.86 7.46
N LEU A 276 19.24 -22.92 7.81
CA LEU A 276 18.75 -23.49 9.06
C LEU A 276 18.88 -25.01 9.13
N LYS A 277 18.80 -25.72 8.00
CA LYS A 277 19.03 -27.18 7.91
C LYS A 277 20.52 -27.52 7.82
N GLY A 278 21.31 -26.70 7.14
CA GLY A 278 22.75 -26.86 6.94
C GLY A 278 23.60 -26.54 8.18
N GLN A 279 23.05 -26.70 9.39
CA GLN A 279 23.72 -26.26 10.61
C GLN A 279 25.10 -26.89 10.75
N THR A 280 26.03 -26.08 11.22
CA THR A 280 27.38 -26.53 11.55
C THR A 280 27.32 -27.58 12.66
N LYS A 281 28.21 -28.59 12.59
CA LYS A 281 28.29 -29.66 13.60
C LYS A 281 28.23 -29.06 15.01
N ALA A 282 27.44 -29.65 15.91
CA ALA A 282 27.17 -29.14 17.27
C ALA A 282 28.43 -28.64 18.02
N LYS A 283 29.57 -29.31 17.86
CA LYS A 283 30.87 -28.89 18.43
C LYS A 283 31.30 -27.47 18.00
N ARG A 284 31.08 -27.09 16.74
CA ARG A 284 31.41 -25.76 16.22
C ARG A 284 30.44 -24.70 16.75
N LEU A 285 29.15 -25.01 16.84
CA LEU A 285 28.16 -24.12 17.46
C LEU A 285 28.46 -23.88 18.94
N ALA A 286 28.78 -24.93 19.70
CA ALA A 286 29.17 -24.82 21.11
C ALA A 286 30.40 -23.92 21.29
N SER A 287 31.41 -24.06 20.42
CA SER A 287 32.59 -23.18 20.44
C SER A 287 32.22 -21.72 20.19
N LEU A 288 31.41 -21.44 19.16
CA LEU A 288 30.97 -20.08 18.80
C LEU A 288 30.09 -19.42 19.88
N THR A 289 29.27 -20.21 20.57
CA THR A 289 28.28 -19.74 21.57
C THR A 289 28.81 -19.74 23.00
N SER A 290 29.95 -20.38 23.27
CA SER A 290 30.55 -20.45 24.62
C SER A 290 30.72 -19.08 25.30
N SER A 291 31.10 -18.07 24.52
CA SER A 291 31.26 -16.69 24.97
C SER A 291 29.96 -15.97 25.33
N LEU A 292 28.79 -16.48 24.91
CA LEU A 292 27.51 -15.81 25.11
C LEU A 292 27.05 -15.88 26.58
N ILE A 293 27.45 -16.92 27.31
CA ILE A 293 27.02 -17.15 28.70
C ILE A 293 27.47 -16.01 29.62
N THR A 294 28.67 -15.47 29.40
CA THR A 294 29.28 -14.43 30.24
C THR A 294 28.85 -13.01 29.86
N VAL A 295 28.05 -12.85 28.81
CA VAL A 295 27.59 -11.52 28.36
C VAL A 295 26.67 -10.93 29.43
N ASN A 296 27.00 -9.76 29.93
CA ASN A 296 26.14 -9.03 30.86
C ASN A 296 24.98 -8.39 30.08
N VAL A 297 23.76 -8.72 30.51
CA VAL A 297 22.53 -8.08 30.05
C VAL A 297 22.19 -6.98 31.05
N ASN A 298 21.58 -5.88 30.58
CA ASN A 298 21.07 -4.82 31.45
C ASN A 298 20.18 -5.42 32.57
N PRO A 299 20.37 -5.08 33.85
CA PRO A 299 19.59 -5.63 34.97
C PRO A 299 18.06 -5.47 34.84
N SER A 300 17.61 -4.50 34.05
CA SER A 300 16.18 -4.30 33.73
C SER A 300 15.57 -5.41 32.85
N HIS A 301 16.40 -6.26 32.23
CA HIS A 301 15.94 -7.31 31.33
C HIS A 301 16.33 -8.70 31.84
N LYS A 302 15.37 -9.62 31.81
CA LYS A 302 15.60 -11.04 32.09
C LYS A 302 16.16 -11.71 30.84
N ARG A 303 17.33 -12.35 30.97
CA ARG A 303 17.86 -13.21 29.91
C ARG A 303 16.92 -14.41 29.67
N ALA A 304 16.62 -14.69 28.41
CA ALA A 304 15.90 -15.88 27.98
C ALA A 304 16.54 -16.50 26.73
N SER A 305 16.27 -17.79 26.50
CA SER A 305 16.53 -18.46 25.23
C SER A 305 15.31 -18.33 24.31
N ILE A 306 15.53 -18.49 23.01
CA ILE A 306 14.50 -18.26 21.99
C ILE A 306 13.30 -19.22 22.11
N ASP A 307 13.48 -20.40 22.68
CA ASP A 307 12.43 -21.39 22.94
C ASP A 307 11.45 -21.03 24.05
N HIS A 308 11.81 -20.06 24.90
CA HIS A 308 10.96 -19.60 26.01
C HIS A 308 10.21 -18.30 25.69
N LEU A 309 10.35 -17.77 24.47
CA LEU A 309 9.62 -16.58 24.06
C LEU A 309 8.16 -16.90 23.73
N LEU A 310 7.29 -15.93 24.00
CA LEU A 310 5.89 -15.95 23.59
C LEU A 310 5.73 -15.24 22.25
N GLU A 311 4.75 -15.67 21.46
CA GLU A 311 4.36 -15.03 20.20
C GLU A 311 4.10 -13.53 20.40
N GLY A 312 4.73 -12.68 19.60
CA GLY A 312 4.66 -11.23 19.70
C GLY A 312 5.76 -10.60 20.58
N LEU A 313 5.44 -9.44 21.17
CA LEU A 313 6.42 -8.61 21.89
C LEU A 313 6.70 -9.14 23.31
N ASN A 314 7.96 -9.46 23.61
CA ASN A 314 8.41 -9.96 24.91
C ASN A 314 9.09 -8.85 25.73
N LYS A 315 8.31 -7.99 26.39
CA LYS A 315 8.83 -6.86 27.18
C LYS A 315 9.65 -7.30 28.40
N GLY A 316 10.75 -6.60 28.68
CA GLY A 316 11.67 -6.88 29.78
C GLY A 316 12.49 -8.15 29.58
N VAL A 317 12.56 -8.67 28.35
CA VAL A 317 13.31 -9.89 28.01
C VAL A 317 14.48 -9.54 27.11
N ALA A 318 15.61 -10.21 27.30
CA ALA A 318 16.76 -10.11 26.42
C ALA A 318 17.18 -11.48 25.90
N VAL A 319 17.44 -11.56 24.59
CA VAL A 319 18.03 -12.73 23.94
C VAL A 319 19.44 -12.39 23.51
N VAL A 320 20.38 -13.26 23.84
CA VAL A 320 21.79 -13.10 23.46
C VAL A 320 22.13 -14.16 22.42
N GLY A 321 22.64 -13.72 21.28
CA GLY A 321 22.95 -14.58 20.15
C GLY A 321 24.28 -14.24 19.48
N LYS A 322 24.79 -15.19 18.71
CA LYS A 322 25.92 -15.03 17.80
C LYS A 322 25.40 -15.03 16.37
N VAL A 323 25.82 -14.07 15.55
CA VAL A 323 25.48 -14.04 14.12
C VAL A 323 26.28 -15.13 13.42
N LEU A 324 25.58 -16.07 12.79
CA LEU A 324 26.19 -17.12 11.99
C LEU A 324 26.36 -16.69 10.54
N PHE A 325 25.29 -16.15 9.94
CA PHE A 325 25.26 -15.80 8.53
C PHE A 325 24.46 -14.52 8.27
N PHE A 326 24.89 -13.76 7.27
CA PHE A 326 24.04 -12.73 6.66
C PHE A 326 23.29 -13.31 5.44
N VAL A 327 21.97 -13.20 5.45
CA VAL A 327 21.10 -13.79 4.42
C VAL A 327 20.82 -12.75 3.34
N LYS A 328 21.71 -12.67 2.35
CA LYS A 328 21.52 -11.79 1.19
C LYS A 328 20.23 -12.12 0.44
N HIS A 329 19.42 -11.11 0.13
CA HIS A 329 18.21 -11.21 -0.70
C HIS A 329 18.07 -9.95 -1.56
N GLN A 330 17.05 -9.91 -2.42
CA GLN A 330 16.88 -8.84 -3.40
C GLN A 330 16.24 -7.56 -2.84
N ASN A 331 15.57 -7.62 -1.69
CA ASN A 331 14.93 -6.43 -1.13
C ASN A 331 15.91 -5.64 -0.25
N VAL A 332 15.74 -4.32 -0.20
CA VAL A 332 16.60 -3.42 0.60
C VAL A 332 16.35 -3.60 2.11
N ALA A 333 15.11 -3.93 2.51
CA ALA A 333 14.73 -4.12 3.90
C ALA A 333 13.60 -5.18 4.04
N PRO A 334 13.53 -5.90 5.17
CA PRO A 334 14.51 -5.90 6.25
C PRO A 334 15.81 -6.62 5.86
N LEU A 335 16.84 -6.47 6.67
CA LEU A 335 18.02 -7.31 6.61
C LEU A 335 17.77 -8.60 7.38
N TYR A 336 18.15 -9.74 6.80
CA TYR A 336 17.97 -11.05 7.43
C TYR A 336 19.32 -11.63 7.87
N TYR A 337 19.35 -12.12 9.10
CA TYR A 337 20.51 -12.79 9.69
C TYR A 337 20.09 -14.14 10.27
N LEU A 338 21.02 -15.09 10.29
CA LEU A 338 20.86 -16.30 11.09
C LEU A 338 21.63 -16.13 12.39
N LEU A 339 20.94 -16.26 13.52
CA LEU A 339 21.53 -16.21 14.86
C LEU A 339 21.51 -17.59 15.49
N CYS A 340 22.41 -17.80 16.44
CA CYS A 340 22.44 -18.95 17.34
C CYS A 340 22.54 -18.45 18.78
N ASP A 341 21.62 -18.86 19.64
CA ASP A 341 21.61 -18.47 21.05
C ASP A 341 22.52 -19.35 21.92
N ALA A 342 22.57 -19.07 23.23
CA ALA A 342 23.38 -19.83 24.18
C ALA A 342 22.95 -21.31 24.32
N ASN A 343 21.70 -21.63 23.99
CA ASN A 343 21.17 -23.00 23.97
C ASN A 343 21.40 -23.70 22.63
N GLN A 344 22.20 -23.09 21.75
CA GLN A 344 22.52 -23.58 20.40
C GLN A 344 21.31 -23.65 19.46
N ILE A 345 20.25 -22.88 19.75
CA ILE A 345 19.06 -22.83 18.91
C ILE A 345 19.27 -21.77 17.83
N CYS A 346 19.34 -22.21 16.58
CA CYS A 346 19.41 -21.29 15.45
C CYS A 346 18.03 -20.74 15.08
N HIS A 347 17.97 -19.45 14.76
CA HIS A 347 16.75 -18.74 14.42
C HIS A 347 17.06 -17.58 13.47
N ALA A 348 16.05 -17.16 12.71
CA ALA A 348 16.14 -15.98 11.85
C ALA A 348 16.02 -14.70 12.70
N LEU A 349 16.69 -13.65 12.26
CA LEU A 349 16.54 -12.29 12.75
C LEU A 349 16.24 -11.39 11.56
N SER A 350 15.13 -10.67 11.59
CA SER A 350 14.82 -9.58 10.67
C SER A 350 15.09 -8.24 11.36
N VAL A 351 15.93 -7.41 10.72
CA VAL A 351 16.29 -6.09 11.27
C VAL A 351 15.88 -5.00 10.30
N TYR A 352 15.05 -4.10 10.79
CA TYR A 352 14.56 -2.94 10.05
C TYR A 352 15.40 -1.69 10.38
N GLY A 353 15.43 -0.75 9.45
CA GLY A 353 15.95 0.60 9.70
C GLY A 353 17.46 0.73 9.92
N ILE A 354 18.29 -0.26 9.55
CA ILE A 354 19.77 -0.18 9.67
C ILE A 354 20.48 -0.43 8.35
N ARG A 355 21.74 0.01 8.25
CA ARG A 355 22.64 -0.34 7.14
C ARG A 355 23.15 -1.78 7.25
N ASP A 356 23.45 -2.38 6.10
CA ASP A 356 23.92 -3.78 5.99
C ASP A 356 25.34 -4.02 6.51
N ASP A 357 26.14 -2.96 6.67
CA ASP A 357 27.50 -3.01 7.21
C ASP A 357 27.57 -2.99 8.75
N VAL A 358 26.42 -2.82 9.42
CA VAL A 358 26.33 -2.63 10.88
C VAL A 358 26.50 -3.95 11.65
N VAL A 359 25.93 -5.04 11.14
CA VAL A 359 25.96 -6.37 11.77
C VAL A 359 26.70 -7.33 10.84
N LYS A 360 27.72 -8.00 11.36
CA LYS A 360 28.60 -8.91 10.63
C LYS A 360 28.55 -10.33 11.18
N GLU A 361 28.97 -11.28 10.37
CA GLU A 361 29.14 -12.66 10.81
C GLU A 361 30.15 -12.74 11.96
N GLY A 362 29.80 -13.52 12.98
CA GLY A 362 30.56 -13.62 14.21
C GLY A 362 30.29 -12.52 15.24
N ASP A 363 29.49 -11.50 14.93
CA ASP A 363 29.10 -10.50 15.93
C ASP A 363 28.24 -11.13 17.03
N GLN A 364 28.43 -10.65 18.25
CA GLN A 364 27.55 -10.92 19.36
C GLN A 364 26.41 -9.90 19.34
N ILE A 365 25.19 -10.38 19.43
CA ILE A 365 23.97 -9.57 19.41
C ILE A 365 23.22 -9.76 20.72
N VAL A 366 22.74 -8.65 21.31
CA VAL A 366 21.72 -8.68 22.36
C VAL A 366 20.48 -8.01 21.81
N LEU A 367 19.38 -8.75 21.81
CA LEU A 367 18.05 -8.31 21.39
C LEU A 367 17.26 -7.99 22.65
N LEU A 368 16.87 -6.72 22.82
CA LEU A 368 16.03 -6.25 23.92
C LEU A 368 14.59 -6.16 23.45
N ASP A 369 13.66 -6.54 24.31
CA ASP A 369 12.23 -6.58 24.03
C ASP A 369 11.92 -7.27 22.68
N PRO A 370 12.39 -8.51 22.44
CA PRO A 370 12.29 -9.12 21.13
C PRO A 370 10.83 -9.36 20.73
N TYR A 371 10.51 -9.03 19.49
CA TYR A 371 9.25 -9.44 18.87
C TYR A 371 9.45 -10.82 18.23
N TYR A 372 8.93 -11.85 18.85
CA TYR A 372 9.10 -13.23 18.41
C TYR A 372 7.94 -13.66 17.51
N HIS A 373 8.26 -14.40 16.46
CA HIS A 373 7.30 -15.02 15.57
C HIS A 373 7.73 -16.45 15.26
N ASN A 374 6.83 -17.41 15.44
CA ASN A 374 7.01 -18.75 14.90
C ASN A 374 6.44 -18.84 13.49
N VAL A 375 7.31 -18.78 12.47
CA VAL A 375 6.91 -18.87 11.08
C VAL A 375 6.52 -20.30 10.77
N ASP A 376 5.27 -20.49 10.37
CA ASP A 376 4.74 -21.72 9.79
C ASP A 376 4.00 -21.34 8.51
N CYS A 377 4.59 -21.67 7.36
CA CYS A 377 4.13 -21.26 6.05
C CYS A 377 4.10 -22.46 5.11
N SER A 378 2.98 -22.69 4.45
CA SER A 378 2.86 -23.69 3.38
C SER A 378 2.66 -23.01 2.03
N TRP A 379 3.51 -23.31 1.06
CA TRP A 379 3.39 -22.76 -0.28
C TRP A 379 3.66 -23.82 -1.35
N LYS A 380 2.67 -24.05 -2.23
CA LYS A 380 2.76 -24.97 -3.38
C LYS A 380 3.37 -26.34 -3.02
N GLY A 381 2.95 -26.91 -1.88
CA GLY A 381 3.38 -28.22 -1.40
C GLY A 381 4.69 -28.24 -0.60
N LYS A 382 5.36 -27.10 -0.43
CA LYS A 382 6.54 -26.95 0.41
C LYS A 382 6.17 -26.26 1.73
N SER A 383 6.67 -26.79 2.84
CA SER A 383 6.47 -26.23 4.18
C SER A 383 7.76 -25.59 4.69
N TYR A 384 7.62 -24.39 5.25
CA TYR A 384 8.69 -23.62 5.88
C TYR A 384 8.33 -23.41 7.35
N GLN A 385 9.18 -23.93 8.23
CA GLN A 385 9.01 -23.79 9.67
C GLN A 385 10.30 -23.31 10.32
N PHE A 386 10.25 -22.12 10.93
CA PHE A 386 11.40 -21.57 11.65
C PHE A 386 11.01 -20.50 12.65
N LYS A 387 11.88 -20.33 13.65
CA LYS A 387 11.79 -19.27 14.65
C LYS A 387 12.37 -17.97 14.07
N SER A 388 11.65 -16.86 14.22
CA SER A 388 12.06 -15.53 13.79
C SER A 388 11.98 -14.54 14.95
N VAL A 389 12.93 -13.61 15.01
CA VAL A 389 12.84 -12.41 15.84
C VAL A 389 12.88 -11.20 14.93
N ARG A 390 11.95 -10.29 15.14
CA ARG A 390 11.86 -9.00 14.48
C ARG A 390 12.41 -7.90 15.39
N VAL A 391 13.23 -7.03 14.80
CA VAL A 391 13.73 -5.81 15.41
C VAL A 391 13.32 -4.60 14.59
N ASP A 392 12.54 -3.73 15.22
CA ASP A 392 12.02 -2.50 14.63
C ASP A 392 12.89 -1.28 14.98
N PHE A 393 13.40 -1.23 16.20
CA PHE A 393 14.06 -0.04 16.75
C PHE A 393 15.56 -0.29 16.99
N LEU A 394 16.40 0.71 16.76
CA LEU A 394 17.85 0.63 17.04
C LEU A 394 18.15 0.32 18.50
N GLU A 395 17.30 0.83 19.40
CA GLU A 395 17.41 0.70 20.84
C GLU A 395 17.22 -0.75 21.30
N GLN A 396 16.56 -1.59 20.48
CA GLN A 396 16.40 -3.02 20.75
C GLN A 396 17.66 -3.82 20.44
N LEU A 397 18.67 -3.24 19.79
CA LEU A 397 19.82 -3.97 19.25
C LEU A 397 21.14 -3.46 19.82
N LEU A 398 21.85 -4.34 20.55
CA LEU A 398 23.24 -4.14 20.95
C LEU A 398 24.15 -5.04 20.13
N VAL A 399 25.16 -4.47 19.50
CA VAL A 399 26.18 -5.21 18.71
C VAL A 399 27.50 -5.16 19.46
N ASN A 400 28.04 -6.33 19.82
CA ASN A 400 29.26 -6.49 20.60
C ASN A 400 29.26 -5.64 21.89
N GLY A 401 28.10 -5.61 22.57
CA GLY A 401 27.89 -4.87 23.81
C GLY A 401 27.67 -3.36 23.65
N LYS A 402 27.63 -2.84 22.42
CA LYS A 402 27.44 -1.39 22.15
C LYS A 402 26.07 -1.12 21.52
N ALA A 403 25.41 -0.08 22.01
CA ALA A 403 24.21 0.46 21.38
C ALA A 403 24.54 1.09 20.03
N LEU A 404 23.62 0.97 19.08
CA LEU A 404 23.77 1.57 17.77
C LEU A 404 23.52 3.08 17.81
N SER A 405 24.43 3.84 17.21
CA SER A 405 24.26 5.29 17.06
C SER A 405 23.22 5.63 15.98
N ARG A 406 22.45 6.71 16.16
CA ARG A 406 21.45 7.18 15.19
C ARG A 406 21.97 7.40 13.76
N GLY A 407 23.26 7.73 13.59
CA GLY A 407 23.89 7.88 12.26
C GLY A 407 23.98 6.59 11.44
N ARG A 408 23.62 5.44 12.01
CA ARG A 408 23.58 4.13 11.33
C ARG A 408 22.18 3.71 10.91
N ALA A 409 21.17 4.53 11.20
CA ALA A 409 19.80 4.31 10.77
C ALA A 409 19.64 4.58 9.27
N ILE A 410 18.82 3.78 8.58
CA ILE A 410 18.34 4.06 7.22
C ILE A 410 16.84 4.36 7.27
N ARG A 411 16.39 5.32 6.46
CA ARG A 411 14.96 5.46 6.12
C ARG A 411 14.72 4.78 4.77
N ALA A 412 14.04 3.64 4.77
CA ALA A 412 13.61 3.01 3.53
C ALA A 412 12.38 3.76 2.98
N SER A 413 12.50 4.43 1.84
CA SER A 413 11.37 5.09 1.18
C SER A 413 10.71 4.14 0.18
N ILE A 414 9.76 3.33 0.65
CA ILE A 414 8.86 2.55 -0.20
C ILE A 414 7.49 3.21 -0.10
N TYR A 415 6.75 3.31 -1.20
CA TYR A 415 5.41 3.90 -1.20
C TYR A 415 4.39 2.84 -1.59
N ALA A 416 3.18 2.90 -1.03
CA ALA A 416 2.09 2.02 -1.44
C ALA A 416 1.88 2.16 -2.95
N GLN A 417 1.71 1.04 -3.66
CA GLN A 417 1.44 1.08 -5.09
C GLN A 417 0.05 1.66 -5.32
N HIS A 418 -0.04 2.59 -6.26
CA HIS A 418 -1.31 3.07 -6.76
C HIS A 418 -1.12 3.68 -8.15
N ARG A 419 -1.82 3.15 -9.15
CA ARG A 419 -1.93 3.81 -10.45
C ARG A 419 -3.18 4.71 -10.43
N PRO A 420 -3.05 6.03 -10.70
CA PRO A 420 -4.18 6.96 -10.73
C PRO A 420 -5.17 6.66 -11.86
#